data_AF-A0A1R3GTK8-F1
#
_entry.id   AF-A0A1R3GTK8-F1
#
_cell.length_a   1.000
_cell.length_b   1.000
_cell.length_c   1.000
_cell.angle_alpha   90.00
_cell.angle_beta   90.00
_cell.angle_gamma   90.00
#
_symmetry.space_group_name_H-M   'P 1'
#
loop_
_entity.id
_entity.type
_entity.pdbx_description
1 polymer ?
#
loop_
_entity_poly.entity_id
_entity_poly.type
_entity_poly.pdbx_seq_one_letter_code
_entity_poly.pdbx_strand_id
1 'polypeptide(L)'
;MGGGMEANKNKFIEDWSSARENLEHNFRWTRRNLALVGLFGIALPVLVYKGIVREFVFPFISFLRLSAYLIFSLETLIVYSFLRS
;
A
#
# COMPACT_ATOMS: atom_id res chain seq x y z
N MET A 1 -1.92 -35.64 28.80
CA MET A 1 -0.85 -35.00 27.99
C MET A 1 0.38 -34.94 28.87
N GLY A 2 1.54 -35.43 28.39
CA GLY A 2 2.71 -35.76 29.22
C GLY A 2 3.25 -34.57 30.03
N GLY A 3 3.06 -34.64 31.34
CA GLY A 3 3.66 -33.72 32.31
C GLY A 3 5.10 -34.14 32.57
N GLY A 4 6.06 -33.27 32.25
CA GLY A 4 7.48 -33.59 32.37
C GLY A 4 8.45 -32.64 31.65
N MET A 5 7.96 -31.68 30.87
CA MET A 5 8.77 -30.61 30.27
C MET A 5 8.25 -29.23 30.67
N GLU A 6 7.97 -29.03 31.97
CA GLU A 6 7.60 -27.71 32.46
C GLU A 6 8.86 -26.88 32.65
N ALA A 7 9.15 -25.98 31.69
CA ALA A 7 10.06 -24.88 31.94
C ALA A 7 9.58 -24.10 33.17
N ASN A 8 10.51 -23.55 33.96
CA ASN A 8 10.17 -22.74 35.13
C ASN A 8 9.28 -21.57 34.70
N LYS A 9 7.97 -21.66 34.99
CA LYS A 9 6.98 -20.66 34.59
C LYS A 9 7.27 -19.36 35.33
N ASN A 10 7.62 -18.32 34.57
CA ASN A 10 7.75 -16.98 35.12
C ASN A 10 6.39 -16.30 35.06
N LYS A 11 5.76 -16.07 36.21
CA LYS A 11 4.46 -15.41 36.33
C LYS A 11 4.36 -14.13 35.49
N PHE A 12 5.40 -13.29 35.48
CA PHE A 12 5.38 -12.03 34.73
C PHE A 12 5.35 -12.24 33.21
N ILE A 13 5.98 -13.31 32.72
CA ILE A 13 5.99 -13.66 31.30
C ILE A 13 4.65 -14.26 30.88
N GLU A 14 4.10 -15.15 31.70
CA GLU A 14 2.79 -15.76 31.46
C GLU A 14 1.67 -14.71 31.47
N ASP A 15 1.66 -13.83 32.48
CA ASP A 15 0.69 -12.73 32.58
C ASP A 15 0.81 -11.76 31.39
N TRP A 16 2.04 -11.45 30.95
CA TRP A 16 2.27 -10.59 29.78
C TRP A 16 1.84 -11.25 28.47
N SER A 17 2.15 -12.54 28.27
CA SER A 17 1.70 -13.29 27.09
C SER A 17 0.19 -13.36 27.04
N SER A 18 -0.44 -13.73 28.16
CA SER A 18 -1.89 -13.79 28.29
C SER A 18 -2.55 -12.43 28.02
N ALA A 19 -1.98 -11.33 28.52
CA ALA A 19 -2.50 -10.00 28.25
C ALA A 19 -2.42 -9.62 26.76
N ARG A 20 -1.36 -10.04 26.05
CA ARG A 20 -1.19 -9.79 24.61
C ARG A 20 -2.16 -10.58 23.74
N GLU A 21 -2.37 -11.84 24.11
CA GLU A 21 -3.30 -12.74 23.43
C GLU A 21 -4.77 -12.32 23.60
N ASN A 22 -5.07 -11.54 24.64
CA ASN A 22 -6.42 -11.08 24.97
C ASN A 22 -6.60 -9.56 24.82
N LEU A 23 -5.78 -8.91 23.99
CA LEU A 23 -5.84 -7.45 23.80
C LEU A 23 -7.17 -6.99 23.22
N GLU A 24 -7.80 -7.81 22.38
CA GLU A 24 -9.09 -7.54 21.73
C GLU A 24 -10.23 -7.39 22.75
N HIS A 25 -10.18 -8.13 23.86
CA HIS A 25 -11.19 -8.02 24.92
C HIS A 25 -11.10 -6.70 25.68
N ASN A 26 -9.90 -6.10 25.71
CA ASN A 26 -9.64 -4.83 26.37
C ASN A 26 -9.76 -3.63 25.41
N PHE A 27 -9.91 -3.88 24.10
CA PHE A 27 -10.00 -2.83 23.11
C PHE A 27 -11.30 -2.04 23.25
N ARG A 28 -11.19 -0.71 23.14
CA ARG A 28 -12.35 0.20 23.23
C ARG A 28 -12.31 1.22 22.10
N TRP A 29 -13.46 1.49 21.51
CA TRP A 29 -13.64 2.56 20.52
C TRP A 29 -13.63 3.93 21.21
N THR A 30 -12.44 4.46 21.42
CA THR A 30 -12.24 5.84 21.88
C THR A 30 -11.91 6.74 20.71
N ARG A 31 -12.06 8.06 20.88
CA ARG A 31 -11.67 9.05 19.85
C ARG A 31 -10.21 8.88 19.42
N ARG A 32 -9.31 8.58 20.36
CA ARG A 32 -7.89 8.32 20.09
C ARG A 32 -7.71 7.05 19.25
N ASN A 33 -8.38 5.96 19.62
CA ASN A 33 -8.24 4.69 18.89
C ASN A 33 -8.86 4.78 17.49
N LEU A 34 -9.99 5.46 17.34
CA LEU A 34 -10.58 5.76 16.03
C LEU A 34 -9.62 6.57 15.15
N ALA A 35 -8.97 7.60 15.70
CA ALA A 35 -7.99 8.39 14.97
C ALA A 35 -6.79 7.53 14.53
N LEU A 36 -6.29 6.65 15.40
CA LEU A 36 -5.18 5.74 15.07
C LEU A 36 -5.57 4.75 13.98
N VAL A 37 -6.76 4.12 14.07
CA VAL A 37 -7.28 3.21 13.05
C VAL A 37 -7.48 3.93 11.72
N GLY A 38 -8.03 5.15 11.73
CA GLY A 38 -8.20 5.93 10.51
C GLY A 38 -6.87 6.34 9.86
N LEU A 39 -5.90 6.78 10.67
CA LEU A 39 -4.60 7.21 10.17
C LEU A 39 -3.79 6.05 9.61
N PHE A 40 -3.60 4.99 10.40
CA PHE A 40 -2.74 3.87 10.04
C PHE A 40 -3.45 2.82 9.17
N GLY A 41 -4.75 2.62 9.37
CA GLY A 41 -5.53 1.64 8.62
C GLY A 41 -6.02 2.14 7.26
N ILE A 42 -6.18 3.46 7.08
CA ILE A 42 -6.75 4.03 5.85
C ILE A 42 -5.84 5.09 5.25
N ALA A 43 -5.57 6.18 5.98
CA ALA A 43 -4.93 7.35 5.40
C ALA A 43 -3.52 7.04 4.89
N LEU A 44 -2.68 6.38 5.68
CA LEU A 44 -1.32 6.03 5.28
C LEU A 44 -1.29 5.11 4.05
N PRO A 45 -1.98 3.96 4.00
CA PRO A 45 -2.02 3.11 2.81
C PRO A 45 -2.48 3.85 1.54
N VAL A 46 -3.51 4.68 1.66
CA VAL A 46 -4.03 5.46 0.52
C VAL A 46 -3.02 6.50 0.04
N LEU A 47 -2.36 7.20 0.96
CA LEU A 47 -1.35 8.21 0.61
C LEU A 47 -0.14 7.57 -0.05
N VAL A 48 0.34 6.44 0.48
CA VAL A 48 1.46 5.68 -0.11
C VAL A 48 1.11 5.21 -1.51
N TYR A 49 -0.06 4.61 -1.70
CA TYR A 49 -0.53 4.17 -3.01
C TYR A 49 -0.59 5.34 -4.00
N LYS A 50 -1.23 6.44 -3.62
CA LYS A 50 -1.33 7.63 -4.48
C LYS A 50 0.05 8.23 -4.81
N GLY A 51 0.98 8.23 -3.85
CA GLY A 51 2.36 8.67 -4.06
C GLY A 51 3.05 7.83 -5.12
N ILE A 52 3.06 6.51 -4.96
CA ILE A 52 3.68 5.57 -5.90
C ILE A 52 3.07 5.70 -7.29
N VAL A 53 1.73 5.74 -7.39
CA VAL A 53 1.05 5.85 -8.69
C VAL A 53 1.40 7.16 -9.39
N ARG A 54 1.45 8.28 -8.64
CA ARG A 54 1.81 9.58 -9.20
C ARG A 54 3.27 9.62 -9.65
N GLU A 55 4.18 9.00 -8.91
CA GLU A 55 5.61 9.07 -9.17
C GLU A 55 6.07 8.10 -10.27
N PHE A 56 5.55 6.87 -10.26
CA PHE A 56 6.08 5.81 -11.11
C PHE A 56 5.14 5.44 -12.27
N VAL A 57 3.82 5.50 -12.07
CA VAL A 57 2.86 5.02 -13.08
C VAL A 57 2.42 6.15 -14.02
N PHE A 58 2.12 7.34 -13.48
CA PHE A 58 1.68 8.48 -14.29
C PHE A 58 2.71 8.94 -15.32
N PRO A 59 4.00 9.12 -14.99
CA PRO A 59 5.02 9.53 -15.96
C PRO A 59 5.23 8.47 -17.04
N PHE A 60 5.20 7.19 -16.66
CA PHE A 60 5.31 6.08 -17.59
C PHE A 60 4.15 6.06 -18.61
N ILE A 61 2.91 6.18 -18.15
CA ILE A 61 1.73 6.26 -19.04
C ILE A 61 1.79 7.52 -19.92
N SER A 62 2.22 8.64 -19.36
CA SER A 62 2.33 9.91 -20.10
C SER A 62 3.37 9.82 -21.22
N PHE A 63 4.51 9.19 -20.95
CA PHE A 63 5.55 8.92 -21.94
C PHE A 63 5.03 8.03 -23.08
N LEU A 64 4.36 6.92 -22.75
CA LEU A 64 3.76 6.03 -23.76
C LEU A 64 2.72 6.74 -24.63
N ARG A 65 1.93 7.63 -24.03
CA ARG A 65 0.93 8.40 -24.75
C ARG A 65 1.58 9.41 -25.72
N LEU A 66 2.61 10.11 -25.26
CA LEU A 66 3.34 11.07 -26.10
C LEU A 66 4.03 10.37 -27.27
N SER A 67 4.69 9.23 -27.04
CA SER A 67 5.35 8.49 -28.10
C SER A 67 4.37 7.99 -29.16
N ALA A 68 3.20 7.48 -28.75
CA ALA A 68 2.14 7.07 -29.67
C ALA A 68 1.63 8.24 -30.54
N TYR A 69 1.41 9.41 -29.95
CA TYR A 69 1.01 10.61 -30.72
C TYR A 69 2.08 11.05 -31.72
N LEU A 70 3.36 11.01 -31.32
CA LEU A 70 4.47 11.37 -32.19
C LEU A 70 4.58 10.41 -33.37
N ILE A 71 4.45 9.10 -33.14
CA ILE A 71 4.47 8.09 -34.21
C ILE A 71 3.35 8.35 -35.21
N PHE A 72 2.11 8.51 -34.73
CA PHE A 72 0.95 8.77 -35.59
C PHE A 72 1.09 10.08 -36.40
N SER A 73 1.60 11.13 -35.76
CA SER A 73 1.84 12.42 -36.42
C SER A 73 2.92 12.31 -37.50
N LEU A 74 3.99 11.55 -37.25
CA LEU A 74 5.05 11.32 -38.22
C LEU A 74 4.54 10.51 -39.43
N GLU A 75 3.78 9.44 -39.20
CA GLU A 75 3.18 8.66 -40.29
C GLU A 75 2.28 9.51 -41.18
N THR A 76 1.44 10.36 -40.58
CA THR A 76 0.56 11.27 -41.32
C THR A 76 1.37 12.24 -42.19
N LEU A 77 2.47 12.77 -41.66
CA LEU A 77 3.34 13.72 -42.37
C LEU A 77 4.09 13.05 -43.52
N ILE A 78 4.55 11.81 -43.32
CA ILE A 78 5.19 10.98 -44.38
C ILE A 78 4.21 10.74 -45.52
N VAL A 79 2.98 10.31 -45.22
CA VAL A 79 1.94 10.06 -46.23
C VAL A 79 1.60 11.35 -47.00
N TYR A 80 1.45 12.48 -46.30
CA TYR A 80 1.18 13.76 -46.95
C TYR A 80 2.33 14.20 -47.87
N SER A 81 3.58 13.97 -47.45
CA SER A 81 4.75 14.30 -48.25
C SER A 81 4.86 13.44 -49.52
N PHE A 82 4.50 12.16 -49.43
CA PHE A 82 4.47 11.25 -50.60
C PHE A 82 3.35 11.59 -51.59
N LEU A 83 2.17 12.01 -51.12
CA LEU A 83 1.07 12.44 -51.99
C LEU A 83 1.33 13.77 -52.70
N ARG A 84 2.32 14.54 -52.23
CA ARG A 84 2.69 15.85 -52.80
C ARG A 84 3.83 15.77 -53.82
N SER A 85 4.59 14.67 -53.86
CA SER A 85 5.62 14.40 -54.88
C SER A 85 5.02 13.77 -56.13
#